data_AF-A0A1C5FLJ5-F1
#
_entry.id   AF-A0A1C5FLJ5-F1
#
_cell.length_a   1.000
_cell.length_b   1.000
_cell.length_c   1.000
_cell.angle_alpha   90.00
_cell.angle_beta   90.00
_cell.angle_gamma   90.00
#
_symmetry.space_group_name_H-M   'P 1'
#
loop_
_entity.id
_entity.type
_entity.pdbx_description
1 polymer ?
#
loop_
_entity_poly.entity_id
_entity_poly.type
_entity_poly.pdbx_seq_one_letter_code
_entity_poly.pdbx_strand_id
1 'polypeptide(L)'
;GAPPPPAVSAASLGRPVPADATALREHGAALALSVAPDGGPLTGSPGGPVVLVAVPPDIEALRRRDPGRSQMWRLALREVLSDLMAAEAQVVGFDRAGWYVVSRERSS
;
A
#
# COMPACT_ATOMS: atom_id res chain seq x y z
N GLY A 1 -6.03 25.50 -20.78
CA GLY A 1 -5.12 24.49 -20.21
C GLY A 1 -5.94 23.56 -19.36
N ALA A 2 -5.79 22.24 -19.51
CA ALA A 2 -6.50 21.26 -18.71
C ALA A 2 -6.18 21.45 -17.20
N PRO A 3 -7.12 21.20 -16.29
CA PRO A 3 -6.84 21.25 -14.86
C PRO A 3 -5.78 20.20 -14.50
N PRO A 4 -4.92 20.45 -13.49
CA PRO A 4 -4.00 19.45 -13.01
C PRO A 4 -4.78 18.20 -12.54
N PRO A 5 -4.23 16.98 -12.69
CA PRO A 5 -4.84 15.78 -12.12
C PRO A 5 -5.05 15.98 -10.61
N PRO A 6 -6.07 15.36 -10.00
CA PRO A 6 -6.40 15.57 -8.60
C PRO A 6 -5.13 15.37 -7.76
N ALA A 7 -4.70 16.46 -7.13
CA ALA A 7 -3.60 16.44 -6.19
C ALA A 7 -3.92 15.32 -5.18
N VAL A 8 -3.00 14.37 -5.06
CA VAL A 8 -2.93 13.48 -3.91
C VAL A 8 -2.96 14.42 -2.71
N SER A 9 -4.13 14.49 -2.05
CA SER A 9 -4.32 15.35 -0.88
C SER A 9 -3.21 14.99 0.08
N ALA A 10 -2.34 15.96 0.34
CA ALA A 10 -1.17 15.76 1.15
C ALA A 10 -1.60 15.07 2.44
N ALA A 11 -1.04 13.88 2.68
CA ALA A 11 -0.94 13.27 3.99
C ALA A 11 -0.12 14.20 4.87
N SER A 12 -0.74 15.30 5.29
CA SER A 12 -0.19 16.31 6.18
C SER A 12 -0.61 15.95 7.60
N LEU A 13 -0.17 14.79 8.08
CA LEU A 13 -0.10 14.46 9.50
C LEU A 13 1.17 13.63 9.72
N GLY A 14 2.31 14.31 9.79
CA GLY A 14 3.62 13.70 10.03
C GLY A 14 4.33 13.31 8.75
N ARG A 15 5.58 13.75 8.62
CA ARG A 15 6.52 13.22 7.62
C ARG A 15 6.47 11.69 7.73
N PRO A 16 6.19 10.91 6.67
CA PRO A 16 6.20 9.45 6.75
C PRO A 16 7.51 9.03 7.40
N VAL A 17 7.43 8.50 8.61
CA VAL A 17 8.62 8.01 9.30
C VAL A 17 9.07 6.80 8.49
N PRO A 18 10.38 6.64 8.21
CA PRO A 18 10.87 5.39 7.64
C PRO A 18 10.43 4.26 8.56
N ALA A 19 9.49 3.46 8.09
CA ALA A 19 8.99 2.32 8.84
C ALA A 19 9.78 1.09 8.40
N ASP A 20 10.09 0.19 9.34
CA ASP A 20 10.69 -1.11 9.01
C ASP A 20 9.56 -2.14 8.82
N ALA A 21 9.16 -2.36 7.57
CA ALA A 21 8.10 -3.30 7.25
C ALA A 21 8.48 -4.74 7.64
N THR A 22 9.77 -5.10 7.64
CA THR A 22 10.22 -6.43 8.06
C THR A 22 9.98 -6.61 9.55
N ALA A 23 10.44 -5.66 10.37
CA ALA A 23 10.21 -5.70 11.81
C ALA A 23 8.70 -5.72 12.11
N LEU A 24 7.89 -4.88 11.45
CA LEU A 24 6.44 -4.88 11.67
C LEU A 24 5.78 -6.23 11.37
N ARG A 25 6.24 -6.95 10.34
CA ARG A 25 5.75 -8.31 10.03
C ARG A 25 6.13 -9.31 11.11
N GLU A 26 7.36 -9.26 11.60
CA GLU A 26 7.81 -10.10 12.71
C GLU A 26 6.99 -9.87 13.98
N HIS A 27 6.52 -8.62 14.19
CA HIS A 27 5.62 -8.24 15.27
C HIS A 27 4.13 -8.49 14.95
N GLY A 28 3.81 -9.18 13.85
CA GLY A 28 2.45 -9.62 13.53
C GLY A 28 1.60 -8.64 12.72
N ALA A 29 2.19 -7.63 12.07
CA ALA A 29 1.46 -6.78 11.15
C ALA A 29 0.82 -7.60 10.02
N ALA A 30 -0.46 -7.34 9.75
CA ALA A 30 -1.21 -8.07 8.73
C ALA A 30 -0.82 -7.62 7.33
N LEU A 31 -0.85 -8.53 6.35
CA LEU A 31 -0.57 -8.23 4.95
C LEU A 31 -1.88 -8.11 4.20
N ALA A 32 -2.31 -6.89 3.87
CA ALA A 32 -3.49 -6.70 3.03
C ALA A 32 -3.15 -6.83 1.54
N LEU A 33 -1.92 -6.50 1.15
CA LEU A 33 -1.40 -6.74 -0.19
C LEU A 33 0.08 -7.09 -0.14
N SER A 34 0.48 -8.12 -0.86
CA SER A 34 1.87 -8.58 -0.94
C SER A 34 2.25 -9.00 -2.36
N VAL A 35 3.53 -9.27 -2.59
CA VAL A 35 4.03 -9.80 -3.86
C VAL A 35 3.95 -11.33 -3.81
N ALA A 36 3.19 -11.93 -4.73
CA ALA A 36 3.15 -13.38 -4.92
C ALA A 36 4.48 -13.92 -5.49
N PRO A 37 4.76 -15.23 -5.37
CA PRO A 37 5.97 -15.84 -5.96
C PRO A 37 6.13 -15.63 -7.47
N ASP A 38 5.04 -15.45 -8.20
CA ASP A 38 5.04 -15.16 -9.64
C ASP A 38 5.26 -13.66 -9.95
N GLY A 39 5.39 -12.81 -8.93
CA GLY A 39 5.52 -11.36 -9.05
C GLY A 39 4.17 -10.62 -9.22
N GLY A 40 3.05 -11.33 -9.17
CA GLY A 40 1.71 -10.74 -9.16
C GLY A 40 1.32 -10.16 -7.79
N PRO A 41 0.22 -9.39 -7.71
CA PRO A 41 -0.36 -8.98 -6.44
C PRO A 41 -1.04 -10.18 -5.75
N LEU A 42 -0.80 -10.34 -4.44
CA LEU A 42 -1.50 -11.27 -3.57
C LEU A 42 -2.24 -10.50 -2.48
N THR A 43 -3.57 -10.49 -2.54
CA THR A 43 -4.42 -9.89 -1.51
C THR A 43 -4.46 -10.81 -0.28
N GLY A 44 -4.44 -10.19 0.90
CA GLY A 44 -4.58 -10.88 2.18
C GLY A 44 -5.62 -10.19 3.06
N SER A 45 -5.79 -10.70 4.27
CA SER A 45 -6.79 -10.16 5.20
C SER A 45 -6.15 -9.14 6.16
N PRO A 46 -6.70 -7.92 6.30
CA PRO A 46 -6.25 -6.96 7.31
C PRO A 46 -6.78 -7.37 8.69
N GLY A 47 -6.11 -8.32 9.34
CA GLY A 47 -6.50 -8.85 10.65
C GLY A 47 -6.03 -8.05 11.87
N GLY A 48 -5.18 -7.03 11.69
CA GLY A 48 -4.51 -6.33 12.79
C GLY A 48 -4.67 -4.81 12.79
N PRO A 49 -4.20 -4.14 13.87
CA PRO A 49 -4.17 -2.68 13.99
C PRO A 49 -3.17 -2.04 13.04
N VAL A 50 -2.09 -2.76 12.70
CA VAL A 50 -1.13 -2.36 11.66
C VAL A 50 -1.28 -3.30 10.46
N VAL A 51 -1.38 -2.69 9.29
CA VAL A 51 -1.54 -3.36 8.00
C VAL A 51 -0.46 -2.88 7.06
N LEU A 52 0.11 -3.83 6.31
CA LEU A 52 1.11 -3.57 5.29
C LEU A 52 0.52 -3.79 3.90
N VAL A 53 0.82 -2.85 3.00
CA VAL A 53 0.35 -2.86 1.61
C VAL A 53 1.55 -2.69 0.69
N ALA A 54 1.91 -3.75 -0.03
CA ALA A 54 3.03 -3.72 -0.97
C ALA A 54 2.72 -2.85 -2.19
N VAL A 55 3.77 -2.19 -2.68
CA VAL A 55 3.84 -1.51 -3.97
C VAL A 55 4.85 -2.27 -4.83
N PRO A 56 4.55 -2.56 -6.11
CA PRO A 56 5.49 -3.27 -6.96
C PRO A 56 6.77 -2.44 -7.15
N PRO A 57 7.96 -3.06 -7.04
CA PRO A 57 9.24 -2.35 -6.96
C PRO A 57 9.65 -1.59 -8.23
N ASP A 58 8.95 -1.79 -9.35
CA ASP A 58 9.13 -1.01 -10.58
C ASP A 58 7.86 -1.11 -11.47
N ILE A 59 6.86 -0.28 -11.18
CA ILE A 59 5.60 -0.29 -11.94
C ILE A 59 5.81 0.11 -13.41
N GLU A 60 6.83 0.91 -13.72
CA GLU A 60 7.09 1.37 -15.09
C GLU A 60 7.71 0.28 -15.95
N ALA A 61 8.73 -0.42 -15.45
CA ALA A 61 9.28 -1.58 -16.14
C ALA A 61 8.24 -2.71 -16.21
N LEU A 62 7.43 -2.90 -15.16
CA LEU A 62 6.34 -3.87 -15.19
C LEU A 62 5.32 -3.53 -16.28
N ARG A 63 4.96 -2.25 -16.46
CA ARG A 63 4.06 -1.81 -17.55
C ARG A 63 4.60 -2.13 -18.93
N ARG A 64 5.91 -2.04 -19.14
CA ARG A 64 6.54 -2.33 -20.44
C ARG A 64 6.62 -3.83 -20.71
N ARG A 65 7.00 -4.61 -19.69
CA ARG A 65 7.24 -6.06 -19.82
C ARG A 65 5.96 -6.89 -19.77
N ASP A 66 5.01 -6.49 -18.93
CA ASP A 66 3.79 -7.25 -18.66
C ASP A 66 2.64 -6.30 -18.29
N PRO A 67 1.96 -5.73 -19.30
CA PRO A 67 0.84 -4.81 -19.11
C PRO A 67 -0.32 -5.42 -18.32
N GLY A 68 -0.55 -6.73 -18.47
CA GLY A 68 -1.60 -7.46 -17.77
C GLY A 68 -1.33 -7.51 -16.27
N ARG A 69 -0.12 -7.90 -15.88
CA ARG A 69 0.30 -7.90 -14.47
C ARG A 69 0.32 -6.48 -13.89
N SER A 70 0.71 -5.47 -14.67
CA SER A 70 0.59 -4.07 -14.23
C SER A 70 -0.87 -3.66 -13.95
N GLN A 71 -1.82 -4.08 -14.79
CA GLN A 71 -3.24 -3.84 -14.54
C GLN A 71 -3.72 -4.52 -13.26
N MET A 72 -3.36 -5.79 -13.05
CA MET A 72 -3.71 -6.53 -11.83
C MET A 72 -3.21 -5.80 -10.58
N TRP A 73 -1.95 -5.34 -10.58
CA TRP A 73 -1.39 -4.57 -9.46
C TRP A 73 -2.17 -3.28 -9.18
N ARG A 74 -2.54 -2.52 -10.22
CA ARG A 74 -3.31 -1.28 -10.06
C ARG A 74 -4.70 -1.54 -9.47
N LEU A 75 -5.36 -2.62 -9.91
CA LEU A 75 -6.68 -2.99 -9.41
C LEU A 75 -6.59 -3.43 -7.94
N ALA A 76 -5.71 -4.37 -7.62
CA ALA A 76 -5.56 -4.88 -6.26
C ALA A 76 -5.15 -3.79 -5.25
N LEU A 77 -4.20 -2.92 -5.62
CA LEU A 77 -3.78 -1.82 -4.77
C LEU A 77 -4.91 -0.82 -4.53
N ARG A 78 -5.67 -0.49 -5.57
CA ARG A 78 -6.81 0.42 -5.46
C ARG A 78 -7.87 -0.17 -4.53
N GLU A 79 -8.22 -1.44 -4.71
CA GLU A 79 -9.24 -2.13 -3.92
C GLU A 79 -8.87 -2.15 -2.44
N VAL A 80 -7.65 -2.64 -2.12
CA VAL A 80 -7.15 -2.70 -0.74
C VAL A 80 -7.09 -1.33 -0.07
N LEU A 81 -6.56 -0.32 -0.76
CA LEU A 81 -6.49 1.03 -0.17
C LEU A 81 -7.89 1.64 -0.01
N SER A 82 -8.80 1.41 -0.96
CA SER A 82 -10.17 1.93 -0.86
C SER A 82 -10.89 1.35 0.35
N ASP A 83 -10.77 0.05 0.59
CA ASP A 83 -11.36 -0.62 1.76
C ASP A 83 -10.75 -0.12 3.08
N LEU A 84 -9.43 0.07 3.12
CA LEU A 84 -8.75 0.62 4.29
C LEU A 84 -9.20 2.05 4.59
N MET A 85 -9.30 2.91 3.57
CA MET A 85 -9.76 4.30 3.75
C MET A 85 -11.24 4.34 4.15
N ALA A 86 -12.08 3.45 3.63
CA ALA A 86 -13.48 3.32 4.05
C ALA A 86 -13.61 2.89 5.52
N ALA A 87 -12.62 2.17 6.04
CA ALA A 87 -12.49 1.82 7.45
C ALA A 87 -11.78 2.90 8.29
N GLU A 88 -11.61 4.12 7.77
CA GLU A 88 -10.93 5.26 8.41
C GLU A 88 -9.47 4.97 8.81
N ALA A 89 -8.83 4.02 8.12
CA ALA A 89 -7.42 3.73 8.32
C ALA A 89 -6.54 4.86 7.75
N GLN A 90 -5.35 5.01 8.32
CA GLN A 90 -4.41 6.08 7.97
C GLN A 90 -3.07 5.51 7.55
N VAL A 91 -2.50 6.04 6.46
CA VAL A 91 -1.11 5.75 6.09
C VAL A 91 -0.20 6.48 7.07
N VAL A 92 0.59 5.72 7.85
CA VAL A 92 1.49 6.24 8.89
C VAL A 92 2.96 6.18 8.50
N GLY A 93 3.29 5.45 7.43
CA GLY A 93 4.66 5.30 6.98
C GLY A 93 4.78 4.69 5.60
N PHE A 94 6.00 4.79 5.05
CA PHE A 94 6.41 4.07 3.87
C PHE A 94 7.82 3.52 4.08
N ASP A 95 7.96 2.23 3.85
CA ASP A 95 9.25 1.54 3.91
C ASP A 95 9.95 1.57 2.54
N ARG A 96 11.29 1.58 2.56
CA ARG A 96 12.12 1.58 1.36
C ARG A 96 12.00 0.31 0.52
N ALA A 97 11.57 -0.81 1.10
CA ALA A 97 11.30 -2.04 0.33
C ALA A 97 9.93 -2.00 -0.39
N GLY A 98 9.24 -0.86 -0.38
CA GLY A 98 8.02 -0.65 -1.17
C GLY A 98 6.75 -1.02 -0.41
N TRP A 99 6.67 -0.71 0.87
CA TRP A 99 5.46 -0.99 1.67
C TRP A 99 4.86 0.29 2.23
N TYR A 100 3.56 0.48 2.03
CA TYR A 100 2.80 1.38 2.89
C TYR A 100 2.53 0.69 4.22
N VAL A 101 2.71 1.45 5.31
CA VAL A 101 2.29 1.08 6.65
C VAL A 101 1.02 1.85 6.96
N VAL A 102 -0.04 1.11 7.24
CA VAL A 102 -1.37 1.64 7.49
C VAL A 102 -1.78 1.29 8.92
N SER A 103 -2.08 2.31 9.72
CA SER A 103 -2.72 2.14 11.01
C SER A 103 -4.24 2.11 10.83
N ARG A 104 -4.89 1.15 11.48
CA ARG A 104 -6.35 1.02 11.57
C ARG A 104 -6.88 1.44 12.94
N GLU A 105 -6.02 1.94 13.82
CA GLU A 105 -6.46 2.50 15.09
C GLU A 105 -7.16 3.83 14.84
N ARG A 106 -8.42 3.94 15.26
CA ARG A 106 -9.13 5.22 15.28
C ARG A 106 -8.47 6.11 16.31
N SER A 107 -8.01 7.28 15.89
CA SER A 107 -7.74 8.37 16.83
C SER A 107 -9.08 8.82 17.39
N SER A 108 -9.30 8.58 18.69
CA SER A 108 -10.53 8.94 19.40
C SER A 108 -10.62 10.42 19.71
#